data_AF-M8A5K3-F1
#
_entry.id   AF-M8A5K3-F1
#
_cell.length_a   1.000
_cell.length_b   1.000
_cell.length_c   1.000
_cell.angle_alpha   90.00
_cell.angle_beta   90.00
_cell.angle_gamma   90.00
#
_symmetry.space_group_name_H-M   'P 1'
#
loop_
_entity.id
_entity.type
_entity.pdbx_description
1 polymer ?
#
loop_
_entity_poly.entity_id
_entity_poly.type
_entity_poly.pdbx_seq_one_letter_code
_entity_poly.pdbx_strand_id
1 'polypeptide(L)'
;MEIGDGDTYPNPLQDNTAYSVVKQYFVNPDDTVCQKIVVHKDGPRGNHFRRAGPRQRVYFEPDEVHACIVTCGGLCPGLNTVIREIVCGLSDMYGVTKILGIQVVAGQDLDIEIERFEQLL
;
A
#
# COMPACT_ATOMS: atom_id res chain seq x y z
N MET A 1 -9.42 8.90 -6.41
CA MET A 1 -10.11 8.42 -5.19
C MET A 1 -9.55 9.21 -4.02
N GLU A 2 -10.27 10.21 -3.52
CA GLU A 2 -9.97 10.80 -2.21
C GLU A 2 -10.65 9.93 -1.17
N ILE A 3 -9.88 9.37 -0.24
CA ILE A 3 -10.44 8.66 0.91
C ILE A 3 -10.94 9.75 1.86
N GLY A 4 -12.26 9.86 2.03
CA GLY A 4 -12.85 10.87 2.91
C GLY A 4 -12.45 10.68 4.37
N ASP A 5 -12.73 11.68 5.21
CA ASP A 5 -12.51 11.64 6.67
C ASP A 5 -13.47 10.68 7.40
N GLY A 6 -13.89 9.59 6.75
CA GLY A 6 -14.79 8.59 7.29
C GLY A 6 -14.20 7.82 8.46
N ASP A 7 -15.00 6.89 8.97
CA ASP A 7 -14.58 6.02 10.05
C ASP A 7 -13.32 5.23 9.65
N THR A 8 -12.40 5.12 10.60
CA THR A 8 -11.19 4.33 10.46
C THR A 8 -11.29 3.13 11.39
N TYR A 9 -10.55 2.07 11.12
CA TYR A 9 -10.56 0.82 11.88
C TYR A 9 -9.19 0.57 12.52
N PRO A 10 -9.09 -0.13 13.67
CA PRO A 10 -7.81 -0.56 14.20
C PRO A 10 -7.05 -1.41 13.17
N ASN A 11 -5.74 -1.16 13.02
CA ASN A 11 -4.94 -1.96 12.10
C ASN A 11 -4.75 -3.40 12.65
N PRO A 12 -5.08 -4.46 11.86
CA PRO A 12 -4.93 -5.87 12.26
C PRO A 12 -3.49 -6.27 12.65
N LEU A 13 -2.49 -5.53 12.16
CA LEU A 13 -1.08 -5.75 12.52
C LEU A 13 -0.79 -5.59 14.01
N GLN A 14 -1.65 -4.90 14.77
CA GLN A 14 -1.50 -4.76 16.22
C GLN A 14 -1.56 -6.11 16.94
N ASP A 15 -2.36 -7.04 16.41
CA ASP A 15 -2.59 -8.36 17.01
C ASP A 15 -1.73 -9.46 16.37
N ASN A 16 -1.00 -9.14 15.30
CA ASN A 16 -0.16 -10.09 14.58
C ASN A 16 1.08 -10.44 15.41
N THR A 17 1.33 -11.74 15.65
CA THR A 17 2.44 -12.24 16.45
C THR A 17 3.82 -11.83 15.93
N ALA A 18 3.98 -11.63 14.62
CA ALA A 18 5.22 -11.15 14.03
C ALA A 18 5.50 -9.66 14.34
N TYR A 19 4.47 -8.90 14.72
CA TYR A 19 4.52 -7.45 14.90
C TYR A 19 4.15 -6.98 16.32
N SER A 20 3.59 -7.84 17.17
CA SER A 20 3.22 -7.48 18.55
C SER A 20 4.39 -7.44 19.54
N VAL A 21 5.56 -7.98 19.17
CA VAL A 21 6.72 -8.13 20.08
C VAL A 21 7.56 -6.85 20.19
N VAL A 22 7.48 -5.93 19.22
CA VAL A 22 8.32 -4.71 19.20
C VAL A 22 7.43 -3.47 19.33
N LYS A 23 7.75 -2.60 20.30
CA LYS A 23 6.89 -1.47 20.69
C LYS A 23 6.69 -0.37 19.63
N GLN A 24 7.39 -0.41 18.50
CA GLN A 24 7.50 0.74 17.60
C GLN A 24 7.43 0.37 16.10
N TYR A 25 6.39 -0.37 15.70
CA TYR A 25 6.15 -0.70 14.29
C TYR A 25 5.36 0.36 13.52
N PHE A 26 4.45 1.06 14.18
CA PHE A 26 3.60 2.06 13.52
C PHE A 26 4.33 3.38 13.39
N VAL A 27 4.25 3.99 12.20
CA VAL A 27 4.84 5.30 11.94
C VAL A 27 3.84 6.40 12.23
N ASN A 28 4.32 7.54 12.73
CA ASN A 28 3.46 8.68 13.01
C ASN A 28 2.93 9.28 11.69
N PRO A 29 1.65 9.70 11.60
CA PRO A 29 1.13 10.42 10.43
C PRO A 29 1.96 11.66 10.04
N ASP A 30 2.55 12.33 11.02
CA ASP A 30 3.37 13.53 10.86
C ASP A 30 4.87 13.20 10.65
N ASP A 31 5.27 11.92 10.64
CA ASP A 31 6.64 11.53 10.33
C ASP A 31 6.97 11.93 8.89
N THR A 32 8.04 12.71 8.73
CA THR A 32 8.57 13.09 7.42
C THR A 32 10.03 12.70 7.25
N VAL A 33 10.43 12.46 6.00
CA VAL A 33 11.78 12.12 5.58
C VAL A 33 12.29 13.23 4.67
N CYS A 34 13.44 13.80 5.01
CA CYS A 34 14.06 14.87 4.23
C CYS A 34 14.43 14.36 2.82
N GLN A 35 14.09 15.12 1.78
CA GLN A 35 14.60 14.87 0.42
C GLN A 35 16.14 15.00 0.37
N LYS A 36 16.67 16.00 1.10
CA LYS A 36 18.10 16.26 1.21
C LYS A 36 18.50 16.31 2.67
N ILE A 37 19.38 15.40 3.09
CA ILE A 37 19.83 15.27 4.49
C ILE A 37 20.89 16.33 4.83
N VAL A 38 21.67 16.77 3.84
CA VAL A 38 22.72 17.79 4.04
C VAL A 38 22.15 19.18 3.74
N VAL A 39 22.06 20.01 4.77
CA VAL A 39 21.57 21.40 4.70
C VAL A 39 22.57 22.37 5.32
N HIS A 40 22.52 23.64 4.89
CA HIS A 40 23.28 24.72 5.50
C HIS A 40 22.40 25.48 6.48
N LYS A 41 23.00 25.99 7.57
CA LYS A 41 22.29 26.67 8.66
C LYS A 41 21.40 27.82 8.18
N ASP A 42 21.90 28.60 7.22
CA ASP A 42 21.22 29.79 6.69
C ASP A 42 20.51 29.50 5.34
N GLY A 43 20.40 28.22 4.96
CA GLY A 43 19.70 27.79 3.75
C GLY A 43 18.19 27.74 3.93
N PRO A 44 17.42 27.69 2.83
CA PRO A 44 15.97 27.49 2.91
C PRO A 44 15.65 26.14 3.55
N ARG A 45 14.48 26.05 4.19
CA ARG A 45 13.94 24.76 4.63
C ARG A 45 13.80 23.84 3.43
N GLY A 46 14.35 22.62 3.55
CA GLY A 46 14.29 21.62 2.49
C GLY A 46 12.90 21.00 2.34
N ASN A 47 12.70 20.32 1.22
CA ASN A 47 11.50 19.51 1.01
C ASN A 47 11.55 18.23 1.84
N HIS A 48 10.38 17.82 2.32
CA HIS A 48 10.21 16.59 3.10
C HIS A 48 9.06 15.76 2.51
N PHE A 49 9.20 14.45 2.55
CA PHE A 49 8.19 13.48 2.11
C PHE A 49 7.55 12.80 3.31
N ARG A 50 6.28 12.42 3.22
CA ARG A 50 5.64 11.61 4.27
C ARG A 50 6.32 10.24 4.36
N ARG A 51 6.59 9.78 5.58
CA ARG A 51 7.20 8.47 5.80
C ARG A 51 6.20 7.34 5.51
N ALA A 52 6.58 6.39 4.67
CA ALA A 52 5.80 5.16 4.45
C ALA A 52 5.91 4.21 5.65
N GLY A 53 4.87 3.39 5.86
CA GLY A 53 4.83 2.41 6.95
C GLY A 53 3.42 2.15 7.45
N PRO A 54 3.20 1.11 8.26
CA PRO A 54 1.89 0.81 8.81
C PRO A 54 1.44 1.92 9.75
N ARG A 55 0.15 2.23 9.74
CA ARG A 55 -0.50 3.18 10.66
C ARG A 55 -1.32 2.42 11.69
N GLN A 56 -1.52 3.02 12.87
CA GLN A 56 -2.35 2.40 13.93
C GLN A 56 -3.79 2.14 13.50
N ARG A 57 -4.27 2.92 12.52
CA ARG A 57 -5.61 2.79 11.95
C ARG A 57 -5.54 2.68 10.44
N VAL A 58 -6.49 1.94 9.87
CA VAL A 58 -6.70 1.73 8.43
C VAL A 58 -8.08 2.25 8.02
N TYR A 59 -8.28 2.50 6.73
CA TYR A 59 -9.53 3.07 6.22
C TYR A 59 -10.58 2.03 5.83
N PHE A 60 -10.18 0.78 5.61
CA PHE A 60 -11.05 -0.28 5.11
C PHE A 60 -10.96 -1.50 6.03
N GLU A 61 -12.08 -2.15 6.28
CA GLU A 61 -12.06 -3.48 6.87
C GLU A 61 -11.63 -4.52 5.82
N PRO A 62 -11.00 -5.64 6.22
CA PRO A 62 -10.47 -6.62 5.27
C PRO A 62 -11.49 -7.16 4.27
N ASP A 63 -12.73 -7.36 4.70
CA ASP A 63 -13.82 -7.91 3.88
C ASP A 63 -14.38 -6.91 2.85
N GLU A 64 -14.14 -5.61 3.06
CA GLU A 64 -14.51 -4.52 2.15
C GLU A 64 -13.45 -4.30 1.05
N VAL A 65 -12.26 -4.87 1.23
CA VAL A 65 -11.15 -4.69 0.28
C VAL A 65 -11.23 -5.74 -0.83
N HIS A 66 -11.33 -5.26 -2.06
CA HIS A 66 -11.02 -6.04 -3.25
C HIS A 66 -9.79 -5.44 -3.91
N ALA A 67 -8.66 -6.12 -3.77
CA ALA A 67 -7.40 -5.64 -4.29
C ALA A 67 -7.18 -6.14 -5.72
N CYS A 68 -6.81 -5.22 -6.61
CA CYS A 68 -6.39 -5.54 -7.97
C CYS A 68 -4.92 -5.17 -8.17
N ILE A 69 -4.12 -6.11 -8.67
CA ILE A 69 -2.69 -5.91 -8.94
C ILE A 69 -2.48 -5.99 -10.44
N VAL A 70 -1.96 -4.91 -11.02
CA VAL A 70 -1.57 -4.81 -12.42
C VAL A 70 -0.08 -4.49 -12.53
N THR A 71 0.59 -5.10 -13.49
CA THR A 71 1.97 -4.76 -13.85
C THR A 71 2.00 -4.14 -15.23
N CYS A 72 2.42 -2.88 -15.32
CA CYS A 72 2.55 -2.15 -16.58
C CYS A 72 4.02 -2.01 -16.99
N GLY A 73 4.29 -1.99 -18.29
CA GLY A 73 5.63 -1.80 -18.85
C GLY A 73 6.39 -3.11 -19.12
N GLY A 74 7.72 -3.01 -19.22
CA GLY A 74 8.59 -4.16 -19.49
C GLY A 74 8.84 -5.04 -18.26
N LEU A 75 9.31 -6.27 -18.49
CA LEU A 75 9.70 -7.17 -17.41
C LEU A 75 10.98 -6.66 -16.72
N CYS A 76 10.97 -6.67 -15.39
CA CYS A 76 12.10 -6.32 -14.54
C CYS A 76 12.40 -7.46 -13.56
N PRO A 77 13.67 -7.82 -13.30
CA PRO A 77 14.01 -8.76 -12.24
C PRO A 77 13.41 -8.34 -10.89
N GLY A 78 12.75 -9.27 -10.20
CA GLY A 78 12.11 -9.01 -8.90
C GLY A 78 10.63 -8.63 -8.96
N LEU A 79 10.05 -8.44 -10.15
CA LEU A 79 8.62 -8.11 -10.30
C LEU A 79 7.71 -9.13 -9.60
N ASN A 80 7.98 -10.43 -9.79
CA ASN A 80 7.20 -11.49 -9.14
C ASN A 80 7.36 -11.50 -7.62
N THR A 81 8.53 -11.11 -7.11
CA THR A 81 8.75 -10.93 -5.67
C THR A 81 7.88 -9.79 -5.15
N VAL A 82 7.83 -8.65 -5.86
CA VAL A 82 6.94 -7.54 -5.49
C VAL A 82 5.49 -7.97 -5.46
N ILE A 83 5.00 -8.66 -6.50
CA ILE A 83 3.62 -9.18 -6.54
C ILE A 83 3.37 -10.09 -5.33
N ARG A 84 4.27 -11.05 -5.07
CA ARG A 84 4.14 -11.99 -3.96
C ARG A 84 4.06 -11.28 -2.61
N GLU A 85 4.95 -10.32 -2.34
CA GLU A 85 4.96 -9.60 -1.07
C GLU A 85 3.71 -8.72 -0.89
N ILE A 86 3.15 -8.17 -1.98
CA ILE A 86 1.86 -7.46 -1.93
C ILE A 86 0.73 -8.45 -1.60
N VAL A 87 0.65 -9.60 -2.28
CA VAL A 87 -0.40 -10.61 -2.06
C VAL A 87 -0.32 -11.17 -0.62
N CYS A 88 0.86 -11.61 -0.18
CA CYS A 88 1.07 -12.09 1.19
C CYS A 88 0.77 -11.00 2.22
N GLY A 89 1.12 -9.74 1.93
CA GLY A 89 0.78 -8.64 2.83
C GLY A 89 -0.73 -8.45 2.97
N LEU A 90 -1.46 -8.40 1.86
CA LEU A 90 -2.90 -8.26 1.87
C LEU A 90 -3.59 -9.45 2.55
N SER A 91 -3.22 -10.68 2.18
CA SER A 91 -3.81 -11.92 2.72
C SER A 91 -3.40 -12.18 4.17
N ASP A 92 -2.11 -12.33 4.43
CA ASP A 92 -1.61 -12.93 5.67
C ASP A 92 -1.49 -11.90 6.80
N MET A 93 -1.29 -10.63 6.44
CA MET A 93 -1.14 -9.55 7.42
C MET A 93 -2.42 -8.75 7.64
N TYR A 94 -3.21 -8.54 6.58
CA TYR A 94 -4.42 -7.73 6.63
C TYR A 94 -5.72 -8.53 6.46
N GLY A 95 -5.68 -9.84 6.21
CA GLY A 95 -6.88 -10.68 6.13
C GLY A 95 -7.72 -10.49 4.87
N VAL A 96 -7.20 -9.81 3.85
CA VAL A 96 -7.93 -9.56 2.59
C VAL A 96 -8.03 -10.86 1.79
N THR A 97 -9.26 -11.26 1.46
CA THR A 97 -9.52 -12.54 0.78
C THR A 97 -9.73 -12.41 -0.73
N LYS A 98 -10.01 -11.20 -1.22
CA LYS A 98 -10.32 -10.92 -2.63
C LYS A 98 -9.17 -10.16 -3.29
N ILE A 99 -8.21 -10.90 -3.84
CA ILE A 99 -7.01 -10.35 -4.48
C ILE A 99 -6.92 -10.89 -5.91
N LEU A 100 -6.93 -10.00 -6.90
CA LEU A 100 -6.91 -10.33 -8.32
C LEU A 100 -5.66 -9.77 -9.00
N GLY A 101 -5.10 -10.54 -9.94
CA GLY A 101 -4.01 -10.10 -10.80
C GLY A 101 -4.50 -9.90 -12.23
N ILE A 102 -4.28 -8.71 -12.79
CA ILE A 102 -4.60 -8.42 -14.20
C ILE A 102 -3.38 -8.70 -15.07
N GLN A 103 -3.55 -9.61 -16.03
CA GLN A 103 -2.58 -9.83 -17.08
C GLN A 103 -2.78 -8.80 -18.19
N VAL A 104 -1.80 -7.93 -18.39
CA VAL A 104 -1.82 -6.96 -19.50
C VAL A 104 -1.08 -7.55 -20.69
N VAL A 105 -1.80 -7.88 -21.77
CA VAL A 105 -1.19 -8.24 -23.06
C VAL A 105 -1.04 -6.99 -23.91
N ALA A 106 0.05 -6.89 -24.68
CA ALA A 106 0.27 -5.77 -25.58
C ALA A 106 -0.92 -5.58 -26.54
N GLY A 107 -1.49 -4.37 -26.57
CA GLY A 107 -2.67 -4.05 -27.37
C GLY A 107 -4.02 -4.26 -26.68
N GLN A 108 -4.05 -4.75 -25.44
CA GLN A 108 -5.25 -4.70 -24.61
C GLN A 108 -5.41 -3.33 -23.96
N ASP A 109 -6.64 -2.84 -23.96
CA ASP A 109 -7.02 -1.63 -23.25
C ASP A 109 -7.16 -1.95 -21.76
N LEU A 110 -6.35 -1.28 -20.93
CA LEU A 110 -6.35 -1.49 -19.50
C LEU A 110 -7.67 -1.05 -18.86
N ASP A 111 -8.31 -0.03 -19.43
CA ASP A 111 -9.57 0.50 -18.90
C ASP A 111 -10.69 -0.55 -19.03
N ILE A 112 -10.69 -1.35 -20.10
CA ILE A 112 -11.65 -2.46 -20.30
C ILE A 112 -11.46 -3.56 -19.25
N GLU A 113 -10.22 -3.92 -18.91
CA GLU A 113 -9.96 -4.95 -17.90
C GLU A 113 -10.23 -4.43 -16.48
N ILE A 114 -10.05 -3.13 -16.22
CA ILE A 114 -10.47 -2.49 -14.96
C ILE A 114 -12.00 -2.47 -14.86
N GLU A 115 -12.73 -2.10 -15.91
CA GLU A 115 -14.20 -2.15 -15.93
C GLU A 115 -14.73 -3.58 -15.70
N ARG A 116 -14.07 -4.60 -16.27
CA ARG A 116 -14.38 -6.00 -16.00
C ARG A 116 -14.15 -6.39 -14.54
N PHE A 117 -13.09 -5.86 -13.92
CA PHE A 117 -12.87 -6.04 -12.49
C PHE A 117 -13.99 -5.41 -11.67
N GLU A 118 -14.42 -4.18 -11.99
CA GLU A 118 -15.54 -3.53 -11.30
C GLU A 118 -16.85 -4.32 -11.41
N GLN A 119 -17.07 -5.05 -12.52
CA GLN A 119 -18.24 -5.94 -12.68
C GLN A 119 -18.18 -7.22 -11.81
N LEU A 120 -17.02 -7.57 -11.27
CA LEU A 120 -16.81 -8.72 -10.38
C LEU A 120 -16.89 -8.33 -8.89
N LEU A 121 -17.04 -7.03 -8.59
CA LEU A 121 -17.21 -6.48 -7.24
C LEU A 121 -18.67 -6.49 -6.79
#